data_AF-A0A8J5K4F1-F1
#
_entry.id   AF-A0A8J5K4F1-F1
#
_cell.length_a   1.000
_cell.length_b   1.000
_cell.length_c   1.000
_cell.angle_alpha   90.00
_cell.angle_beta   90.00
_cell.angle_gamma   90.00
#
_symmetry.space_group_name_H-M   'P 1'
#
loop_
_entity.id
_entity.type
_entity.pdbx_description
1 polymer ?
#
loop_
_entity_poly.entity_id
_entity_poly.type
_entity_poly.pdbx_seq_one_letter_code
_entity_poly.pdbx_strand_id
1 'polypeptide(L)'
;DQSQLEVARAVYGTGCSLRMVEHPLWKKCFETLRPAFELPNRDMMSNSLLERVYEETVTTAKEQVAAASSVAILCDGWTNIRNEGIINFVITVPRPIFWGSTATGAESHTGEYIASLKKKMVEEIGAMK
;
A
#
# COMPACT_ATOMS: atom_id res chain seq x y z
N ASP A 1 -0.74 0.48 20.76
CA ASP A 1 -2.01 -0.14 21.21
C ASP A 1 -2.73 -0.75 20.02
N GLN A 2 -3.40 -1.89 20.17
CA GLN A 2 -4.15 -2.55 19.09
C GLN A 2 -5.31 -1.68 18.60
N SER A 3 -5.99 -0.97 19.50
CA SER A 3 -7.13 -0.12 19.12
C SER A 3 -6.70 1.04 18.23
N GLN A 4 -5.55 1.66 18.52
CA GLN A 4 -4.95 2.69 17.67
C GLN A 4 -4.54 2.16 16.29
N LEU A 5 -4.08 0.90 16.21
CA LEU A 5 -3.75 0.26 14.93
C LEU A 5 -5.00 0.05 14.07
N GLU A 6 -6.13 -0.34 14.67
CA GLU A 6 -7.39 -0.45 13.91
C GLU A 6 -7.87 0.91 13.39
N VAL A 7 -7.73 1.98 14.17
CA VAL A 7 -8.00 3.35 13.70
C VAL A 7 -7.08 3.70 12.51
N ALA A 8 -5.79 3.37 12.59
CA ALA A 8 -4.85 3.59 11.51
C ALA A 8 -5.24 2.84 10.22
N ARG A 9 -5.58 1.55 10.32
CA ARG A 9 -6.06 0.75 9.19
C ARG A 9 -7.31 1.33 8.55
N ALA A 10 -8.27 1.77 9.37
CA ALA A 10 -9.47 2.43 8.86
C ALA A 10 -9.11 3.70 8.09
N VAL A 11 -8.26 4.56 8.66
CA VAL A 11 -7.85 5.82 8.03
C VAL A 11 -7.14 5.59 6.69
N TYR A 12 -6.17 4.67 6.62
CA TYR A 12 -5.46 4.40 5.38
C TYR A 12 -6.36 3.71 4.35
N GLY A 13 -7.13 2.71 4.78
CA GLY A 13 -8.01 1.93 3.90
C GLY A 13 -9.14 2.74 3.27
N THR A 14 -9.60 3.80 3.93
CA THR A 14 -10.65 4.69 3.40
C THR A 14 -10.12 6.00 2.83
N GLY A 15 -8.80 6.23 2.84
CA GLY A 15 -8.20 7.47 2.39
C GLY A 15 -8.60 8.70 3.22
N CYS A 16 -8.91 8.51 4.51
CA CYS A 16 -9.28 9.62 5.38
C CYS A 16 -8.08 10.55 5.66
N SER A 17 -8.37 11.83 5.92
CA SER A 17 -7.33 12.78 6.31
C SER A 17 -6.70 12.39 7.65
N LEU A 18 -5.37 12.37 7.71
CA LEU A 18 -4.65 12.14 8.99
C LEU A 18 -4.97 13.21 10.04
N ARG A 19 -5.44 14.40 9.64
CA ARG A 19 -5.85 15.46 10.59
C ARG A 19 -7.10 15.10 11.39
N MET A 20 -7.84 14.10 10.95
CA MET A 20 -9.08 13.65 11.58
C MET A 20 -8.86 13.27 13.05
N VAL A 21 -7.76 12.60 13.38
CA VAL A 21 -7.46 12.11 14.74
C VAL A 21 -7.19 13.23 15.74
N GLU A 22 -6.89 14.43 15.26
CA GLU A 22 -6.64 15.61 16.09
C GLU A 22 -7.84 16.55 16.17
N HIS A 23 -8.85 16.34 15.31
CA HIS A 23 -10.00 17.22 15.18
C HIS A 23 -10.94 17.09 16.40
N PRO A 24 -11.40 18.21 17.02
CA PRO A 24 -12.19 18.17 18.26
C PRO A 24 -13.48 17.34 18.17
N LEU A 25 -14.20 17.39 17.03
CA LEU A 25 -15.42 16.60 16.86
C LEU A 25 -15.15 15.09 16.84
N TRP A 26 -14.01 14.68 16.28
CA TRP A 26 -13.62 13.27 16.25
C TRP A 26 -13.15 12.83 17.63
N LYS A 27 -12.33 13.64 18.31
CA LYS A 27 -11.97 13.39 19.72
C LYS A 27 -13.19 13.19 20.60
N LYS A 28 -14.15 14.12 20.54
CA LYS A 28 -15.41 14.02 21.28
C LYS A 28 -16.22 12.75 20.94
N CYS A 29 -16.25 12.36 19.67
CA CYS A 29 -16.91 11.13 19.24
C CYS A 29 -16.28 9.90 19.92
N PHE A 30 -14.96 9.75 19.84
CA PHE A 30 -14.25 8.63 20.46
C PHE A 30 -14.29 8.67 21.99
N GLU A 31 -14.18 9.84 22.61
CA GLU A 31 -14.35 10.04 24.05
C GLU A 31 -15.74 9.59 24.52
N THR A 32 -16.79 9.91 23.76
CA THR A 32 -18.17 9.48 24.08
C THR A 32 -18.34 7.96 23.99
N LEU A 33 -17.72 7.33 22.98
CA LEU A 33 -17.80 5.88 22.78
C LEU A 33 -16.96 5.10 23.81
N ARG A 34 -15.76 5.59 24.11
CA ARG A 34 -14.82 4.95 25.04
C ARG A 34 -13.87 6.01 25.65
N PRO A 35 -14.21 6.59 26.80
CA PRO A 35 -13.43 7.67 27.42
C PRO A 35 -11.96 7.33 27.72
N ALA A 36 -11.68 6.05 28.00
CA ALA A 36 -10.32 5.57 28.29
C ALA A 36 -9.46 5.35 27.04
N PHE A 37 -10.01 5.49 25.83
CA PHE A 37 -9.26 5.31 24.60
C PHE A 37 -8.67 6.64 24.14
N GLU A 38 -7.35 6.68 24.01
CA GLU A 38 -6.63 7.82 23.46
C GLU A 38 -6.40 7.63 21.96
N LEU A 39 -6.94 8.55 21.17
CA LEU A 39 -6.66 8.61 19.74
C LEU A 39 -5.15 8.81 19.50
N PRO A 40 -4.59 8.16 18.46
CA PRO A 40 -3.23 8.47 18.06
C PRO A 40 -3.14 9.92 17.58
N ASN A 41 -1.99 10.56 17.79
CA ASN A 41 -1.74 11.86 17.19
C ASN A 41 -1.33 11.71 15.71
N ARG A 42 -1.30 12.83 14.98
CA ARG A 42 -0.99 12.79 13.55
C ARG A 42 0.43 12.28 13.26
N ASP A 43 1.39 12.55 14.13
CA ASP A 43 2.78 12.10 13.97
C ASP A 43 2.88 10.56 13.99
N MET A 44 2.23 9.92 14.97
CA MET A 44 2.12 8.46 15.03
C MET A 44 1.47 7.89 13.77
N MET A 45 0.42 8.56 13.27
CA MET A 45 -0.29 8.17 12.05
C MET A 45 0.54 8.34 10.77
N SER A 46 1.50 9.25 10.72
CA SER A 46 2.37 9.42 9.54
C SER A 46 3.66 8.61 9.61
N ASN A 47 4.00 8.08 10.78
CA ASN A 47 5.26 7.38 11.03
C ASN A 47 4.99 5.94 11.50
N SER A 48 5.10 5.68 12.81
CA SER A 48 5.13 4.32 13.38
C SER A 48 3.90 3.46 13.06
N LEU A 49 2.69 4.03 13.04
CA LEU A 49 1.49 3.25 12.69
C LEU A 49 1.41 2.97 11.19
N LEU A 50 1.89 3.90 10.35
CA LEU A 50 1.93 3.71 8.91
C LEU A 50 2.92 2.61 8.54
N GLU A 51 4.13 2.67 9.11
CA GLU A 51 5.17 1.67 8.92
C GLU A 51 4.68 0.29 9.34
N ARG A 52 4.09 0.17 10.52
CA ARG A 52 3.55 -1.11 11.00
C ARG A 52 2.44 -1.66 10.09
N VAL A 53 1.46 -0.84 9.69
CA VAL A 53 0.39 -1.31 8.79
C VAL A 53 0.97 -1.70 7.43
N TYR A 54 1.95 -0.96 6.93
CA TYR A 54 2.63 -1.28 5.68
C TYR A 54 3.36 -2.63 5.77
N GLU A 55 4.17 -2.85 6.81
CA GLU A 55 4.90 -4.11 7.02
C GLU A 55 3.97 -5.32 7.14
N GLU A 56 2.88 -5.19 7.92
CA GLU A 56 1.86 -6.24 8.05
C GLU A 56 1.18 -6.52 6.69
N THR A 57 0.90 -5.47 5.91
CA THR A 57 0.29 -5.60 4.57
C THR A 57 1.24 -6.27 3.57
N VAL A 58 2.51 -5.88 3.55
CA VAL A 58 3.54 -6.46 2.68
C VAL A 58 3.77 -7.92 3.03
N THR A 59 3.87 -8.24 4.33
CA THR A 59 4.02 -9.63 4.80
C THR A 59 2.86 -10.49 4.33
N THR A 60 1.62 -10.02 4.56
CA THR A 60 0.41 -10.72 4.11
C THR A 60 0.39 -10.92 2.60
N ALA A 61 0.79 -9.90 1.82
CA ALA A 61 0.84 -10.00 0.36
C ALA A 61 1.86 -11.05 -0.10
N LYS A 62 3.05 -11.07 0.50
CA LYS A 62 4.10 -12.07 0.23
C LYS A 62 3.64 -13.49 0.55
N GLU A 63 2.98 -13.68 1.70
CA GLU A 63 2.43 -14.98 2.10
C GLU A 63 1.36 -15.48 1.11
N GLN A 64 0.47 -14.60 0.64
CA GLN A 64 -0.53 -14.94 -0.37
C GLN A 64 0.11 -15.34 -1.71
N VAL A 65 1.17 -14.64 -2.11
CA VAL A 65 1.94 -14.97 -3.30
C VAL A 65 2.62 -16.33 -3.12
N ALA A 66 3.33 -16.56 -2.02
CA ALA A 66 4.02 -17.82 -1.75
C ALA A 66 3.07 -19.02 -1.72
N ALA A 67 1.91 -18.88 -1.08
CA ALA A 67 0.94 -19.96 -0.93
C ALA A 67 0.17 -20.32 -2.22
N ALA A 68 0.13 -19.43 -3.22
CA ALA A 68 -0.64 -19.68 -4.44
C ALA A 68 0.00 -20.75 -5.34
N SER A 69 -0.78 -21.55 -6.06
CA SER A 69 -0.26 -22.50 -7.06
C SER A 69 0.22 -21.81 -8.35
N SER A 70 -0.40 -20.68 -8.69
CA SER A 70 -0.09 -19.87 -9.86
C SER A 70 -0.24 -18.39 -9.55
N VAL A 71 0.49 -17.55 -10.27
CA VAL A 71 0.41 -16.09 -10.19
C VAL A 71 0.28 -15.52 -11.60
N ALA A 72 -0.49 -14.45 -11.74
CA ALA A 72 -0.46 -13.62 -12.95
C ALA A 72 0.12 -12.25 -12.59
N ILE A 73 1.09 -11.79 -13.39
CA ILE A 73 1.70 -10.46 -13.25
C ILE A 73 1.11 -9.58 -14.35
N LEU A 74 0.40 -8.53 -13.94
CA LEU A 74 -0.15 -7.52 -14.82
C LEU A 74 0.66 -6.24 -14.67
N CYS A 75 0.86 -5.54 -15.79
CA CYS A 75 1.44 -4.21 -15.79
C CYS A 75 0.54 -3.24 -16.55
N ASP A 76 0.47 -2.01 -16.06
CA ASP A 76 -0.25 -0.92 -16.71
C ASP A 76 0.64 0.34 -16.77
N GLY A 77 0.70 0.96 -17.94
CA GLY A 77 1.51 2.14 -18.20
C GLY A 77 0.65 3.40 -18.19
N TRP A 78 1.05 4.41 -17.43
CA TRP A 78 0.33 5.67 -17.27
C TRP A 78 1.28 6.86 -17.31
N THR A 79 0.80 8.02 -17.77
CA THR A 79 1.53 9.30 -17.67
C THR A 79 0.85 10.19 -16.64
N ASN A 80 1.53 10.50 -15.55
CA ASN A 80 0.92 11.28 -14.46
C ASN A 80 0.73 12.77 -14.84
N ILE A 81 0.09 13.55 -13.96
CA ILE A 81 -0.17 14.99 -14.20
C ILE A 81 1.09 15.85 -14.33
N ARG A 82 2.27 15.32 -13.97
CA ARG A 82 3.58 15.96 -14.15
C ARG A 82 4.27 15.50 -15.44
N ASN A 83 3.58 14.78 -16.31
CA ASN A 83 4.10 14.15 -17.53
C ASN A 83 5.22 13.13 -17.27
N GLU A 84 5.24 12.51 -16.09
CA GLU A 84 6.17 11.42 -15.78
C GLU A 84 5.52 10.08 -16.15
N GLY A 85 6.24 9.25 -16.90
CA GLY A 85 5.82 7.88 -17.17
C GLY A 85 5.90 7.02 -15.91
N ILE A 86 4.83 6.29 -15.62
CA ILE A 86 4.69 5.38 -14.48
C ILE A 86 4.25 4.02 -15.01
N ILE A 87 4.84 2.95 -14.49
CA ILE A 87 4.37 1.58 -14.72
C ILE A 87 3.92 0.99 -13.40
N ASN A 88 2.66 0.57 -13.32
CA ASN A 88 2.07 -0.11 -12.18
C ASN A 88 2.21 -1.62 -12.35
N PHE A 89 2.43 -2.33 -11.26
CA PHE A 89 2.44 -3.79 -11.21
C PHE A 89 1.35 -4.30 -10.27
N VAL A 90 0.54 -5.21 -10.80
CA VAL A 90 -0.51 -5.90 -10.04
C VAL A 90 -0.25 -7.39 -10.13
N ILE A 91 -0.23 -8.05 -8.97
CA ILE A 91 -0.09 -9.49 -8.88
C ILE A 91 -1.46 -10.06 -8.56
N THR A 92 -1.94 -10.91 -9.45
CA THR A 92 -3.21 -11.60 -9.28
C THR A 92 -2.92 -13.02 -8.81
N VAL A 93 -3.16 -13.23 -7.53
CA VAL A 93 -3.56 -14.52 -6.93
C VAL A 93 -5.10 -14.55 -6.98
N PRO A 94 -5.86 -15.43 -6.28
CA PRO A 94 -7.34 -15.37 -6.36
C PRO A 94 -7.96 -13.99 -6.09
N ARG A 95 -7.23 -13.07 -5.43
CA ARG A 95 -7.51 -11.63 -5.42
C ARG A 95 -6.31 -10.82 -5.96
N PRO A 96 -6.55 -9.70 -6.67
CA PRO A 96 -5.48 -8.82 -7.14
C PRO A 96 -4.84 -8.05 -5.99
N ILE A 97 -3.52 -7.92 -6.03
CA ILE A 97 -2.69 -7.17 -5.08
C ILE A 97 -1.92 -6.12 -5.87
N PHE A 98 -2.05 -4.85 -5.49
CA PHE A 98 -1.17 -3.81 -6.00
C PHE A 98 0.22 -4.03 -5.39
N TRP A 99 1.20 -4.38 -6.24
CA TRP A 99 2.55 -4.71 -5.77
C TRP A 99 3.43 -3.49 -5.67
N GLY A 100 3.32 -2.59 -6.64
CA GLY A 100 4.07 -1.35 -6.64
C GLY A 100 3.98 -0.61 -7.96
N SER A 101 4.63 0.55 -8.01
CA SER A 101 4.76 1.37 -9.21
C SER A 101 6.21 1.79 -9.40
N THR A 102 6.61 1.96 -10.66
CA THR A 102 7.94 2.40 -11.04
C THR A 102 7.81 3.63 -11.91
N ALA A 103 8.41 4.74 -11.50
CA ALA A 103 8.58 5.90 -12.36
C ALA A 103 9.68 5.61 -13.38
N THR A 104 9.35 5.78 -14.67
CA THR A 104 10.28 5.49 -15.77
C THR A 104 11.23 6.65 -16.04
N GLY A 105 10.93 7.84 -15.52
CA GLY A 105 11.77 9.02 -15.71
C GLY A 105 11.91 9.38 -17.18
N ALA A 106 13.16 9.52 -17.64
CA ALA A 106 13.48 9.82 -19.03
C ALA A 106 13.46 8.59 -19.96
N GLU A 107 13.32 7.38 -19.41
CA GLU A 107 13.28 6.16 -20.22
C GLU A 107 11.98 6.11 -21.02
N SER A 108 12.13 5.92 -22.33
CA SER A 108 11.00 5.67 -23.21
C SER A 108 10.41 4.29 -22.89
N HIS A 109 9.09 4.17 -22.99
CA HIS A 109 8.37 2.90 -22.78
C HIS A 109 8.54 1.96 -23.99
N THR A 110 9.79 1.66 -24.35
CA THR A 110 10.08 0.71 -25.43
C THR A 110 9.75 -0.71 -24.99
N GLY A 111 9.59 -1.62 -25.97
CA GLY A 111 9.34 -3.02 -25.69
C GLY A 111 10.44 -3.65 -24.83
N GLU A 112 11.70 -3.30 -25.09
CA GLU A 112 12.87 -3.80 -24.35
C GLU A 112 12.85 -3.32 -22.89
N TYR A 113 12.54 -2.04 -22.67
CA TYR A 113 12.49 -1.48 -21.32
C TYR A 113 11.37 -2.14 -20.50
N ILE A 114 10.16 -2.24 -21.04
CA ILE A 114 9.04 -2.92 -20.38
C ILE A 114 9.36 -4.39 -20.13
N ALA A 115 9.98 -5.08 -21.10
CA ALA A 115 10.40 -6.47 -20.92
C ALA A 115 11.42 -6.63 -19.79
N SER A 116 12.36 -5.68 -19.66
CA SER A 116 13.35 -5.68 -18.58
C SER A 116 12.70 -5.52 -17.19
N LEU A 117 11.69 -4.66 -17.07
CA LEU A 117 10.95 -4.48 -15.83
C LEU A 117 10.12 -5.72 -15.48
N LYS A 118 9.44 -6.31 -16.47
CA LYS A 118 8.71 -7.58 -16.30
C LYS A 118 9.65 -8.69 -15.85
N LYS A 119 10.84 -8.79 -16.43
CA LYS A 119 11.84 -9.80 -16.05
C LYS A 119 12.22 -9.66 -14.58
N LYS A 120 12.53 -8.44 -14.11
CA LYS A 120 12.82 -8.19 -12.68
C LYS A 120 11.66 -8.62 -11.78
N MET A 121 10.43 -8.29 -12.17
CA MET A 121 9.24 -8.67 -11.41
C MET A 121 9.05 -10.19 -11.37
N VAL A 122 9.27 -10.89 -12.49
CA VAL A 122 9.22 -12.36 -12.54
C VAL A 122 10.28 -12.98 -11.63
N GLU A 123 11.51 -12.45 -11.62
CA GLU A 123 12.59 -12.92 -10.75
C GLU A 123 12.26 -12.69 -9.27
N GLU A 124 11.77 -11.50 -8.92
CA GLU A 124 11.38 -11.14 -7.56
C GLU A 124 10.27 -12.06 -7.03
N ILE A 125 9.20 -12.24 -7.81
CA ILE A 125 8.04 -13.07 -7.43
C ILE A 125 8.38 -14.56 -7.47
N GLY A 126 9.20 -14.99 -8.42
CA GLY A 126 9.69 -16.36 -8.50
C GLY A 126 10.53 -16.76 -7.28
N ALA A 127 11.28 -15.83 -6.68
CA ALA A 127 12.05 -16.11 -5.47
C ALA A 127 11.18 -16.33 -4.21
N MET A 128 9.88 -16.00 -4.26
CA MET A 128 8.93 -16.18 -3.15
C MET A 128 8.06 -17.43 -3.31
N LYS A 129 8.18 -18.14 -4.43
CA LYS A 129 7.49 -19.41 -4.72
C LYS A 129 8.34 -20.60 -4.28
#